data_AF-A0A4U0ZWX9-F1
#
_entry.id   AF-A0A4U0ZWX9-F1
#
_cell.length_a   1.000
_cell.length_b   1.000
_cell.length_c   1.000
_cell.angle_alpha   90.00
_cell.angle_beta   90.00
_cell.angle_gamma   90.00
#
_symmetry.space_group_name_H-M   'P 1'
#
loop_
_entity.id
_entity.type
_entity.pdbx_description
1 polymer ?
#
loop_
_entity_poly.entity_id
_entity_poly.type
_entity_poly.pdbx_seq_one_letter_code
_entity_poly.pdbx_strand_id
1 'polypeptide(L)'
;MFETIKKVAFTGMGLAALTREKAEELSKDLIAKGKLTEQEGEKFVQELIVRAEESKVALKEQTEKIVSSALSKMDLAKAADLQQLKEEIEKLRREIDVLKEHIPPS
;
A
#
# COMPACT_ATOMS: atom_id res chain seq x y z
N MET A 1 -15.78 -16.85 24.32
CA MET A 1 -16.86 -15.92 23.93
C MET A 1 -16.32 -14.59 23.41
N PHE A 2 -15.38 -13.96 24.12
CA PHE A 2 -14.74 -12.71 23.70
C PHE A 2 -14.20 -12.74 22.25
N GLU A 3 -13.41 -13.76 21.89
CA GLU A 3 -12.88 -13.96 20.54
C GLU A 3 -13.94 -14.05 19.44
N THR A 4 -15.11 -14.62 19.76
CA THR A 4 -16.22 -14.73 18.80
C THR A 4 -16.88 -13.38 18.57
N ILE A 5 -17.09 -12.61 19.65
CA ILE A 5 -17.61 -11.25 19.59
C ILE A 5 -16.69 -10.37 18.75
N LYS A 6 -15.36 -10.52 18.92
CA LYS A 6 -14.38 -9.84 18.07
C LYS A 6 -14.61 -10.14 16.60
N LYS A 7 -14.59 -11.42 16.21
CA LYS A 7 -14.76 -11.81 14.81
C LYS A 7 -16.07 -11.30 14.21
N VAL A 8 -17.17 -11.37 14.96
CA VAL A 8 -18.47 -10.87 14.52
C VAL A 8 -18.46 -9.36 14.36
N ALA A 9 -17.87 -8.61 15.30
CA ALA A 9 -17.72 -7.17 15.22
C ALA A 9 -16.90 -6.73 13.99
N PHE A 10 -15.74 -7.36 13.76
CA PHE A 10 -14.90 -7.09 12.58
C PHE A 10 -15.64 -7.35 11.27
N THR A 11 -16.42 -8.42 11.21
CA THR A 11 -17.17 -8.80 10.01
C THR A 11 -18.38 -7.89 9.78
N GLY A 12 -19.08 -7.51 10.85
CA GLY A 12 -20.30 -6.71 10.77
C GLY A 12 -20.06 -5.21 10.53
N MET A 13 -18.96 -4.66 11.05
CA MET A 13 -18.64 -3.25 10.91
C MET A 13 -17.84 -2.96 9.64
N GLY A 14 -17.07 -3.94 9.16
CA GLY A 14 -16.19 -3.79 8.01
C GLY A 14 -14.95 -2.93 8.32
N LEU A 15 -13.88 -3.11 7.54
CA LEU A 15 -12.61 -2.40 7.76
C LEU A 15 -12.70 -0.89 7.49
N ALA A 16 -13.59 -0.47 6.57
CA ALA A 16 -13.71 0.94 6.18
C ALA A 16 -14.43 1.82 7.22
N ALA A 17 -15.31 1.23 8.04
CA ALA A 17 -16.02 1.95 9.09
C ALA A 17 -15.32 1.83 10.46
N LEU A 18 -14.17 1.15 10.51
CA LEU A 18 -13.43 0.88 11.73
C LEU A 18 -12.62 2.12 12.14
N THR A 19 -13.20 2.91 13.05
CA THR A 19 -12.55 4.08 13.66
C THR A 19 -12.39 3.87 15.16
N ARG A 20 -11.52 4.67 15.80
CA ARG A 20 -11.39 4.65 17.27
C ARG A 20 -12.74 4.89 17.95
N GLU A 21 -13.47 5.91 17.52
CA GLU A 21 -14.79 6.24 18.09
C GLU A 21 -15.79 5.10 17.93
N LYS A 22 -15.82 4.45 16.77
CA LYS A 22 -16.71 3.30 16.54
C LYS A 22 -16.31 2.07 17.36
N ALA A 23 -15.01 1.82 17.52
CA ALA A 23 -14.52 0.76 18.39
C ALA A 23 -14.90 1.02 19.86
N GLU A 24 -14.75 2.26 20.34
CA GLU A 24 -15.12 2.66 21.69
C GLU A 24 -16.64 2.56 21.92
N GLU A 25 -17.46 3.00 20.96
CA GLU A 25 -18.92 2.87 21.01
C GLU A 25 -19.35 1.40 21.11
N LEU A 26 -18.76 0.54 20.28
CA LEU A 26 -19.04 -0.89 20.29
C LEU A 26 -18.60 -1.55 21.61
N SER A 27 -17.45 -1.14 22.13
CA SER A 27 -16.93 -1.61 23.42
C SER A 27 -17.88 -1.26 24.56
N LYS A 28 -18.34 0.00 24.63
CA LYS A 28 -19.31 0.47 25.63
C LYS A 28 -20.63 -0.28 25.55
N ASP A 29 -21.16 -0.52 24.36
CA ASP A 29 -22.41 -1.29 24.16
C ASP A 29 -22.25 -2.74 24.62
N LEU A 30 -21.10 -3.36 24.35
CA LEU A 30 -20.81 -4.72 24.79
C LEU A 30 -20.62 -4.82 26.31
N ILE A 31 -20.00 -3.83 26.96
CA ILE A 31 -19.92 -3.73 28.42
C ILE A 31 -21.32 -3.58 29.03
N ALA A 32 -22.13 -2.67 28.50
CA ALA A 32 -23.50 -2.42 28.98
C ALA A 32 -24.39 -3.68 28.87
N LYS A 33 -24.16 -4.52 27.85
CA LYS A 33 -24.85 -5.80 27.66
C LYS A 33 -24.27 -6.95 28.50
N GLY A 34 -23.30 -6.67 29.37
CA GLY A 34 -22.60 -7.66 30.19
C GLY A 34 -21.81 -8.68 29.38
N LYS A 35 -21.45 -8.35 28.13
CA LYS A 35 -20.70 -9.21 27.22
C LYS A 35 -19.19 -9.05 27.39
N LEU A 36 -18.75 -7.91 27.92
CA LEU A 36 -17.37 -7.60 28.26
C LEU A 36 -17.31 -6.96 29.65
N THR A 37 -16.21 -7.20 30.34
CA THR A 37 -15.78 -6.35 31.47
C THR A 37 -15.15 -5.06 30.94
N GLU A 38 -15.03 -4.03 31.79
CA GLU A 38 -14.34 -2.78 31.43
C GLU A 38 -12.92 -3.04 30.91
N GLN A 39 -12.19 -3.94 31.57
CA GLN A 39 -10.82 -4.29 31.22
C GLN A 39 -10.73 -5.04 29.87
N GLU A 40 -11.71 -5.89 29.56
CA GLU A 40 -11.81 -6.53 28.23
C GLU A 40 -12.22 -5.53 27.14
N GLY A 41 -13.04 -4.55 27.48
CA GLY A 41 -13.45 -3.49 26.56
C GLY A 41 -12.30 -2.60 26.11
N GLU A 42 -11.39 -2.22 27.01
CA GLU A 42 -10.19 -1.45 26.64
C GLU A 42 -9.26 -2.26 25.71
N LYS A 43 -9.03 -3.53 26.03
CA LYS A 43 -8.25 -4.44 25.18
C LYS A 43 -8.89 -4.62 23.81
N PHE A 44 -10.21 -4.75 23.76
CA PHE A 44 -10.96 -4.89 22.53
C PHE A 44 -10.76 -3.69 21.59
N VAL A 45 -10.82 -2.47 22.12
CA VAL A 45 -10.58 -1.24 21.34
C VAL A 45 -9.16 -1.20 20.80
N GLN A 46 -8.15 -1.47 21.64
CA GLN A 46 -6.75 -1.48 21.19
C GLN A 46 -6.51 -2.50 20.07
N GLU A 47 -6.98 -3.74 20.24
CA GLU A 47 -6.82 -4.77 19.23
C GLU A 47 -7.55 -4.43 17.93
N LEU A 48 -8.73 -3.82 18.00
CA LEU A 48 -9.48 -3.34 16.84
C LEU A 48 -8.66 -2.33 16.03
N ILE A 49 -8.03 -1.37 16.70
CA ILE A 49 -7.20 -0.35 16.04
C ILE A 49 -5.94 -0.97 15.43
N VAL A 50 -5.20 -1.78 16.19
CA VAL A 50 -3.97 -2.42 15.69
C VAL A 50 -4.27 -3.26 14.44
N ARG A 51 -5.34 -4.05 14.48
CA ARG A 51 -5.72 -4.89 13.33
C ARG A 51 -6.20 -4.08 12.13
N ALA A 52 -6.81 -2.91 12.35
CA ALA A 52 -7.16 -2.00 11.26
C ALA A 52 -5.91 -1.45 10.58
N GLU A 53 -4.90 -1.05 11.36
CA GLU A 53 -3.61 -0.57 10.85
C GLU A 53 -2.87 -1.66 10.05
N GLU A 54 -2.77 -2.87 10.59
CA GLU A 54 -2.18 -4.02 9.90
C GLU A 54 -2.90 -4.32 8.58
N SER A 55 -4.24 -4.33 8.59
CA SER A 55 -5.05 -4.57 7.39
C SER A 55 -4.83 -3.49 6.33
N LYS A 56 -4.67 -2.22 6.74
CA LYS A 56 -4.38 -1.10 5.84
C LYS A 56 -3.01 -1.24 5.18
N VAL A 57 -1.99 -1.64 5.93
CA VAL A 57 -0.63 -1.89 5.40
C VAL A 57 -0.66 -3.03 4.39
N ALA A 58 -1.25 -4.17 4.75
CA ALA A 58 -1.35 -5.33 3.87
C ALA A 58 -2.12 -5.02 2.56
N LEU A 59 -3.21 -4.25 2.64
CA LEU A 59 -3.95 -3.78 1.47
C LEU A 59 -3.11 -2.86 0.58
N LYS A 60 -2.33 -1.95 1.17
CA LYS A 60 -1.43 -1.06 0.42
C LYS A 60 -0.40 -1.86 -0.36
N GLU A 61 0.27 -2.81 0.29
CA GLU A 61 1.28 -3.67 -0.33
C GLU A 61 0.68 -4.53 -1.45
N GLN A 62 -0.49 -5.13 -1.23
CA GLN A 62 -1.19 -5.88 -2.27
C GLN A 62 -1.55 -4.99 -3.46
N THR A 63 -2.04 -3.79 -3.20
CA THR A 63 -2.41 -2.84 -4.26
C THR A 63 -1.18 -2.43 -5.08
N GLU A 64 -0.08 -2.07 -4.41
CA GLU A 64 1.20 -1.75 -5.07
C GLU A 64 1.68 -2.91 -5.93
N LYS A 65 1.61 -4.15 -5.42
CA LYS A 65 1.99 -5.35 -6.17
C LYS A 65 1.10 -5.59 -7.38
N ILE A 66 -0.21 -5.42 -7.24
CA ILE A 66 -1.17 -5.59 -8.35
C ILE A 66 -0.91 -4.55 -9.44
N VAL A 67 -0.76 -3.28 -9.06
CA VAL A 67 -0.48 -2.18 -10.00
C VAL A 67 0.86 -2.38 -10.69
N SER A 68 1.91 -2.68 -9.93
CA SER A 68 3.25 -2.94 -10.48
C SER A 68 3.24 -4.14 -11.45
N SER A 69 2.52 -5.21 -11.11
CA SER A 69 2.37 -6.38 -11.98
C SER A 69 1.57 -6.06 -13.24
N ALA A 70 0.53 -5.23 -13.14
CA ALA A 70 -0.24 -4.79 -14.30
C ALA A 70 0.61 -3.94 -15.24
N LEU A 71 1.31 -2.93 -14.71
CA LEU A 71 2.21 -2.08 -15.49
C LEU A 71 3.35 -2.88 -16.14
N SER A 72 3.92 -3.86 -15.44
CA SER A 72 4.99 -4.70 -15.99
C SER A 72 4.53 -5.64 -17.11
N LYS A 73 3.22 -5.94 -17.20
CA LYS A 73 2.64 -6.72 -18.30
C LYS A 73 2.27 -5.86 -19.51
N MET A 74 2.25 -4.54 -19.34
CA MET A 74 2.06 -3.61 -20.44
C MET A 74 3.41 -3.34 -21.09
N ASP A 75 3.43 -3.16 -22.41
CA ASP A 75 4.64 -2.84 -23.17
C ASP A 75 4.98 -1.34 -23.02
N LEU A 76 5.19 -0.92 -21.77
CA LEU A 76 5.47 0.46 -21.39
C LEU A 76 6.95 0.59 -21.01
N ALA A 77 7.65 1.50 -21.69
CA ALA A 77 9.01 1.86 -21.32
C ALA A 77 9.02 2.53 -19.94
N LYS A 78 9.88 2.07 -19.03
CA LYS A 78 10.08 2.71 -17.74
C LYS A 78 10.86 4.00 -17.93
N ALA A 79 10.71 4.94 -16.98
CA ALA A 79 11.50 6.17 -16.99
C ALA A 79 13.02 5.90 -16.99
N ALA A 80 13.46 4.83 -16.32
CA ALA A 80 14.85 4.40 -16.34
C ALA A 80 15.31 3.95 -17.73
N ASP A 81 14.47 3.20 -18.45
CA ASP A 81 14.77 2.74 -19.81
C ASP A 81 14.93 3.94 -20.77
N LEU A 82 14.05 4.95 -20.64
CA LEU A 82 14.13 6.20 -21.40
C LEU A 82 15.38 7.02 -21.06
N GLN A 83 15.77 7.07 -19.78
CA GLN A 83 16.97 7.76 -19.33
C GLN A 83 18.23 7.09 -19.90
N GLN A 84 18.30 5.76 -19.84
CA GLN A 84 19.40 4.99 -20.41
C GLN A 84 19.50 5.23 -21.92
N LEU A 85 18.36 5.19 -22.63
CA LEU A 85 18.32 5.44 -24.07
C LEU A 85 18.80 6.87 -24.41
N LYS A 86 18.46 7.86 -23.58
CA LYS A 86 18.93 9.24 -23.74
C LYS A 86 20.45 9.34 -23.58
N GLU A 87 21.02 8.66 -22.58
CA GLU A 87 22.46 8.64 -22.35
C GLU A 87 23.22 7.95 -23.50
N GLU A 88 22.68 6.85 -24.03
CA GLU A 88 23.22 6.17 -25.21
C GLU A 88 23.17 7.07 -26.45
N ILE A 89 22.06 7.78 -26.68
CA ILE A 89 21.93 8.76 -27.78
C ILE A 89 22.99 9.87 -27.65
N GLU A 90 23.19 10.41 -26.46
CA GLU A 90 24.20 11.46 -26.23
C GLU A 90 25.63 10.95 -26.40
N LYS A 91 25.90 9.69 -26.05
CA LYS A 91 27.20 9.04 -26.31
C LYS A 91 27.43 8.89 -27.81
N LEU A 92 26.47 8.34 -28.55
CA LEU A 92 26.56 8.15 -29.99
C LEU A 92 26.70 9.49 -30.73
N ARG A 93 25.99 10.55 -30.32
CA ARG A 93 26.14 11.90 -30.87
C ARG A 93 27.59 12.39 -30.76
N ARG A 94 28.20 12.25 -29.58
CA ARG A 94 29.60 12.63 -29.36
C ARG A 94 30.57 11.83 -30.23
N GLU A 95 30.37 10.51 -30.34
CA GLU A 95 31.21 9.66 -31.20
C GLU A 95 31.11 10.07 -32.68
N ILE A 96 29.90 10.39 -33.16
CA ILE A 96 29.67 10.88 -34.52
C ILE A 96 30.36 12.23 -34.75
N ASP A 97 30.31 13.15 -33.80
CA ASP A 97 30.94 14.47 -33.94
C ASP A 97 32.47 14.35 -34.01
N VAL A 98 33.08 13.50 -33.17
CA VAL A 98 34.51 13.19 -33.23
C VAL A 98 34.91 12.57 -34.58
N LEU A 99 34.08 11.68 -35.12
CA LEU A 99 34.32 11.07 -36.44
C LEU A 99 34.22 12.09 -37.56
N LYS A 100 33.26 13.01 -37.51
CA LYS A 100 33.11 14.08 -38.52
C LYS A 100 34.29 15.04 -38.53
N GLU A 101 34.89 15.33 -37.38
CA GLU A 101 36.12 16.15 -37.30
C GLU A 101 37.34 15.46 -37.94
N HIS A 102 37.31 14.13 -38.09
CA HIS A 102 38.38 13.34 -38.72
C HIS A 102 38.12 13.01 -40.21
N ILE A 103 37.04 13.49 -40.82
CA ILE A 103 36.82 13.34 -42.27
C ILE A 103 37.44 14.55 -42.98
N PRO A 104 38.53 14.39 -43.76
CA PRO A 104 39.11 15.50 -44.51
C PRO A 104 38.14 15.99 -45.58
N PRO A 105 38.07 17.31 -45.85
CA PRO A 105 37.19 17.86 -46.88
C PRO A 105 37.57 17.29 -48.26
N SER A 106 36.53 16.97 -49.03
CA SER A 106 36.61 16.55 -50.44
C SER A 106 37.07 17.69 -51.34
#